data_AF-A0A953WBC5-F1
#
_entry.id   AF-A0A953WBC5-F1
#
_cell.length_a   1.000
_cell.length_b   1.000
_cell.length_c   1.000
_cell.angle_alpha   90.00
_cell.angle_beta   90.00
_cell.angle_gamma   90.00
#
_symmetry.space_group_name_H-M   'P 1'
#
loop_
_entity.id
_entity.type
_entity.pdbx_description
1 polymer ?
#
loop_
_entity_poly.entity_id
_entity_poly.type
_entity_poly.pdbx_seq_one_letter_code
_entity_poly.pdbx_strand_id
1 'polypeptide(L)'
;EIREEIDGIRMIEEFYSVWGDFDGKGMVIRSDEPVDFYPDGKVVNVVRVENLADAVRHVNVATQTVGVYPASRKVELRNKIASAGAQRVVTLGSAPPELGLPHDGFYPLQRFVRWVNDEG
;
A
#
# COMPACT_ATOMS: atom_id res chain seq x y z
N GLU A 1 -2.10 15.08 -16.72
CA GLU A 1 -2.63 14.75 -15.39
C GLU A 1 -1.52 14.53 -14.36
N ILE A 2 -1.02 13.32 -14.07
CA ILE A 2 -0.07 13.16 -12.93
C ILE A 2 1.19 14.03 -13.02
N ARG A 3 1.74 14.27 -14.22
CA ARG A 3 2.89 15.18 -14.40
C ARG A 3 2.59 16.61 -13.99
N GLU A 4 1.40 17.11 -14.32
CA GLU A 4 0.97 18.46 -13.98
C GLU A 4 0.74 18.60 -12.47
N GLU A 5 0.16 17.58 -11.83
CA GLU A 5 0.04 17.51 -10.37
C GLU A 5 1.41 17.59 -9.69
N ILE A 6 2.38 16.82 -10.21
CA ILE A 6 3.76 16.79 -9.71
C ILE A 6 4.45 18.13 -9.91
N ASP A 7 4.30 18.75 -11.08
CA ASP A 7 4.87 20.07 -11.36
C ASP A 7 4.24 21.14 -10.46
N GLY A 8 2.95 21.02 -10.13
CA GLY A 8 2.25 21.88 -9.18
C GLY A 8 2.84 21.80 -7.78
N ILE A 9 2.99 20.60 -7.21
CA ILE A 9 3.52 20.44 -5.84
C ILE A 9 5.01 20.80 -5.74
N ARG A 10 5.79 20.71 -6.82
CA ARG A 10 7.20 21.16 -6.86
C ARG A 10 7.35 22.65 -6.56
N MET A 11 6.34 23.46 -6.89
CA MET A 11 6.35 24.90 -6.64
C MET A 11 6.09 25.24 -5.16
N ILE A 12 5.75 24.24 -4.33
CA ILE A 12 5.32 24.40 -2.94
C ILE A 12 6.29 23.67 -2.01
N GLU A 13 7.58 24.07 -2.07
CA GLU A 13 8.69 23.43 -1.36
C GLU A 13 8.55 23.42 0.18
N GLU A 14 7.69 24.27 0.74
CA GLU A 14 7.38 24.29 2.18
C GLU A 14 6.66 23.01 2.64
N PHE A 15 5.78 22.44 1.81
CA PHE A 15 4.96 21.28 2.15
C PHE A 15 5.43 19.98 1.47
N TYR A 16 6.17 20.10 0.36
CA TYR A 16 6.57 18.95 -0.45
C TYR A 16 8.07 18.96 -0.73
N SER A 17 8.68 17.78 -0.68
CA SER A 17 10.02 17.55 -1.22
C SER A 17 9.95 16.50 -2.31
N VAL A 18 10.42 16.82 -3.52
CA VAL A 18 10.35 15.94 -4.68
C VAL A 18 11.75 15.59 -5.18
N TRP A 19 12.05 14.30 -5.30
CA TRP A 19 13.31 13.80 -5.87
C TRP A 19 13.05 12.92 -7.08
N GLY A 20 13.79 13.15 -8.16
CA GLY A 20 13.64 12.46 -9.44
C GLY A 20 13.05 13.35 -10.53
N ASP A 21 12.83 12.79 -11.71
CA ASP A 21 12.33 13.48 -12.90
C ASP A 21 11.55 12.50 -13.79
N PHE A 22 10.95 12.97 -14.88
CA PHE A 22 10.19 12.18 -15.85
C PHE A 22 11.10 11.36 -16.79
N ASP A 23 12.26 10.91 -16.31
CA ASP A 23 13.28 10.17 -17.08
C ASP A 23 13.15 8.64 -16.96
N GLY A 24 12.15 8.16 -16.22
CA GLY A 24 11.85 6.74 -16.04
C GLY A 24 12.67 6.02 -14.96
N LYS A 25 13.53 6.73 -14.21
CA LYS A 25 14.24 6.15 -13.04
C LYS A 25 13.38 6.07 -11.79
N GLY A 26 12.29 6.83 -11.75
CA GLY A 26 11.35 6.90 -10.64
C GLY A 26 11.47 8.19 -9.86
N MET A 27 10.49 8.43 -9.00
CA MET A 27 10.36 9.68 -8.28
C MET A 27 9.78 9.45 -6.89
N VAL A 28 10.27 10.24 -5.93
CA VAL A 28 9.85 10.22 -4.53
C VAL A 28 9.27 11.57 -4.18
N ILE A 29 8.08 11.58 -3.59
CA ILE A 29 7.42 12.76 -3.07
C ILE A 29 7.31 12.58 -1.55
N ARG A 30 7.96 13.43 -0.76
CA ARG A 30 7.75 13.47 0.69
C ARG A 30 6.78 14.60 1.04
N SER A 31 5.84 14.29 1.93
CA SER A 31 4.85 15.22 2.46
C SER A 31 4.45 14.81 3.90
N ASP A 32 3.77 15.70 4.61
CA ASP A 32 3.25 15.41 5.95
C ASP A 32 1.90 14.67 5.91
N GLU A 33 1.14 14.82 4.83
CA GLU A 33 -0.10 14.09 4.55
C GLU A 33 -0.06 13.48 3.14
N PRO A 34 -0.86 12.43 2.86
CA PRO A 34 -0.94 11.83 1.53
C PRO A 34 -1.27 12.88 0.46
N VAL A 35 -0.68 12.74 -0.73
CA VAL A 35 -1.05 13.57 -1.88
C VAL A 35 -2.50 13.30 -2.32
N ASP A 36 -3.16 14.32 -2.87
CA ASP A 36 -4.58 14.25 -3.28
C ASP A 36 -4.80 13.53 -4.63
N PHE A 37 -3.74 13.02 -5.24
CA PHE A 37 -3.78 12.23 -6.47
C PHE A 37 -3.22 10.83 -6.22
N TYR A 38 -3.55 9.87 -7.08
CA TYR A 38 -3.03 8.50 -6.97
C TYR A 38 -1.62 8.42 -7.58
N PRO A 39 -0.57 8.11 -6.78
CA PRO A 39 0.76 7.90 -7.34
C PRO A 39 0.77 6.66 -8.24
N ASP A 40 1.26 6.81 -9.48
CA ASP A 40 1.29 5.72 -10.46
C ASP A 40 2.68 5.54 -11.10
N GLY A 41 2.91 4.37 -11.68
CA GLY A 41 4.16 3.98 -12.31
C GLY A 41 5.29 3.84 -11.29
N LYS A 42 6.38 4.58 -11.49
CA LYS A 42 7.55 4.58 -10.60
C LYS A 42 7.54 5.78 -9.64
N VAL A 43 6.35 6.21 -9.22
CA VAL A 43 6.18 7.33 -8.28
C VAL A 43 5.76 6.78 -6.93
N VAL A 44 6.42 7.24 -5.86
CA VAL A 44 6.06 6.91 -4.48
C VAL A 44 5.85 8.17 -3.66
N ASN A 45 4.79 8.19 -2.85
CA ASN A 45 4.60 9.21 -1.82
C ASN A 45 5.02 8.66 -0.46
N VAL A 46 5.87 9.39 0.25
CA VAL A 46 6.44 9.05 1.56
C VAL A 46 5.87 10.01 2.58
N VAL A 47 4.95 9.50 3.40
CA VAL A 47 4.35 10.22 4.52
C VAL A 47 5.02 9.79 5.81
N ARG A 48 5.50 10.76 6.59
CA ARG A 48 6.15 10.46 7.88
C ARG A 48 5.08 10.23 8.95
N VAL A 49 5.32 9.24 9.80
CA VAL A 49 4.56 9.02 11.03
C VAL A 49 5.51 8.94 12.21
N GLU A 50 5.05 9.29 13.40
CA GLU A 50 5.85 9.22 14.63
C GLU A 50 6.02 7.76 15.09
N ASN A 51 4.98 6.93 14.95
CA ASN A 51 5.04 5.51 15.23
C ASN A 51 4.49 4.68 14.07
N LEU A 52 5.03 3.47 13.87
CA LEU A 52 4.53 2.55 12.84
C LEU A 52 3.03 2.24 12.98
N ALA A 53 2.50 2.25 14.20
CA ALA A 53 1.08 2.02 14.45
C ALA A 53 0.19 3.15 13.91
N ASP A 54 0.72 4.38 13.80
CA ASP A 54 -0.02 5.54 13.33
C ASP A 54 -0.27 5.44 11.82
N ALA A 55 0.57 4.72 11.08
CA ALA A 55 0.38 4.47 9.64
C ALA A 55 -0.93 3.73 9.32
N VAL A 56 -1.53 3.03 10.29
CA VAL A 56 -2.83 2.35 10.12
C VAL A 56 -3.94 3.34 9.72
N ARG A 57 -3.82 4.63 10.09
CA ARG A 57 -4.79 5.66 9.72
C ARG A 57 -4.90 5.89 8.21
N HIS A 58 -3.89 5.49 7.44
CA HIS A 58 -3.85 5.60 5.99
C HIS A 58 -4.29 4.31 5.28
N VAL A 59 -4.64 3.26 6.03
CA VAL A 59 -5.12 1.98 5.48
C VAL A 59 -6.64 2.00 5.41
N ASN A 60 -7.18 1.53 4.29
CA ASN A 60 -8.62 1.39 4.08
C ASN A 60 -8.93 0.15 3.20
N VAL A 61 -10.20 -0.05 2.88
CA VAL A 61 -10.68 -1.17 2.04
C VAL A 61 -10.14 -1.19 0.61
N ALA A 62 -9.61 -0.07 0.12
CA ALA A 62 -8.92 0.02 -1.17
C ALA A 62 -7.42 -0.28 -1.06
N THR A 63 -6.88 -0.49 0.14
CA THR A 63 -5.48 -0.84 0.35
C THR A 63 -5.25 -2.32 0.04
N GLN A 64 -4.52 -2.57 -1.05
CA GLN A 64 -4.26 -3.94 -1.51
C GLN A 64 -3.23 -4.66 -0.63
N THR A 65 -1.96 -4.27 -0.69
CA THR A 65 -0.87 -4.87 0.09
C THR A 65 -0.21 -3.85 1.00
N VAL A 66 -0.04 -4.22 2.26
CA VAL A 66 0.79 -3.48 3.22
C VAL A 66 2.06 -4.27 3.51
N GLY A 67 3.20 -3.71 3.10
CA GLY A 67 4.53 -4.22 3.46
C GLY A 67 5.02 -3.63 4.77
N VAL A 68 5.43 -4.47 5.72
CA VAL A 68 5.93 -4.03 7.03
C VAL A 68 7.44 -4.29 7.14
N TYR A 69 8.17 -3.27 7.60
CA TYR A 69 9.58 -3.38 7.97
C TYR A 69 9.84 -2.67 9.32
N PRO A 70 10.70 -3.22 10.19
CA PRO A 70 11.33 -4.54 10.07
C PRO A 70 10.32 -5.67 10.26
N ALA A 71 10.63 -6.86 9.73
CA ALA A 71 9.71 -7.99 9.66
C ALA A 71 9.11 -8.40 11.02
N SER A 72 9.89 -8.25 12.11
CA SER A 72 9.46 -8.53 13.47
C SER A 72 8.25 -7.70 13.92
N ARG A 73 8.11 -6.47 13.43
CA ARG A 73 7.00 -5.57 13.79
C ARG A 73 5.67 -5.95 13.14
N LYS A 74 5.68 -6.85 12.15
CA LYS A 74 4.46 -7.31 11.46
C LYS A 74 3.45 -7.94 12.42
N VAL A 75 3.92 -8.69 13.42
CA VAL A 75 3.05 -9.38 14.38
C VAL A 75 2.22 -8.38 15.20
N GLU A 76 2.81 -7.24 15.58
CA GLU A 76 2.16 -6.19 16.36
C GLU A 76 1.10 -5.43 15.55
N LEU A 77 1.31 -5.29 14.23
CA LEU A 77 0.50 -4.42 13.38
C LEU A 77 -0.56 -5.18 12.57
N ARG A 78 -0.32 -6.46 12.23
CA ARG A 78 -1.16 -7.21 11.26
C ARG A 78 -2.65 -7.20 11.57
N ASN A 79 -3.03 -7.27 12.85
CA ASN A 79 -4.43 -7.28 13.24
C ASN A 79 -5.09 -5.93 12.98
N LYS A 80 -4.44 -4.84 13.38
CA LYS A 80 -4.95 -3.47 13.15
C LYS A 80 -5.02 -3.15 11.65
N ILE A 81 -3.99 -3.53 10.90
CA ILE A 81 -3.94 -3.36 9.44
C ILE A 81 -5.07 -4.14 8.76
N ALA A 82 -5.28 -5.41 9.15
CA ALA A 82 -6.36 -6.22 8.59
C ALA A 82 -7.74 -5.66 8.95
N SER A 83 -7.94 -5.23 10.20
CA SER A 83 -9.20 -4.59 10.63
C SER A 83 -9.49 -3.26 9.93
N ALA A 84 -8.46 -2.55 9.47
CA ALA A 84 -8.61 -1.33 8.67
C ALA A 84 -9.00 -1.60 7.21
N GLY A 85 -9.00 -2.86 6.76
CA GLY A 85 -9.47 -3.24 5.42
C GLY A 85 -8.38 -3.62 4.43
N ALA A 86 -7.11 -3.70 4.85
CA ALA A 86 -6.06 -4.18 3.96
C ALA A 86 -6.30 -5.64 3.54
N GLN A 87 -6.03 -5.95 2.27
CA GLN A 87 -6.27 -7.29 1.72
C GLN A 87 -5.11 -8.25 1.97
N ARG A 88 -3.87 -7.74 2.02
CA ARG A 88 -2.67 -8.54 2.25
C ARG A 88 -1.68 -7.79 3.16
N VAL A 89 -1.10 -8.50 4.13
CA VAL A 89 -0.01 -7.97 4.98
C VAL A 89 1.23 -8.83 4.81
N VAL A 90 2.33 -8.24 4.38
CA VAL A 90 3.59 -8.93 4.03
C VAL A 90 4.78 -8.31 4.75
N THR A 91 5.91 -9.02 4.76
CA THR A 91 7.20 -8.37 5.03
C THR A 91 7.53 -7.48 3.82
N LEU A 92 8.03 -6.28 4.04
CA LEU A 92 8.38 -5.36 2.95
C LEU A 92 9.34 -6.04 1.95
N GLY A 93 9.04 -5.94 0.66
CA GLY A 93 9.78 -6.61 -0.41
C GLY A 93 9.40 -8.08 -0.65
N SER A 94 8.52 -8.66 0.18
CA SER A 94 8.04 -10.05 0.06
C SER A 94 6.57 -10.10 -0.38
N ALA A 95 6.26 -9.48 -1.51
CA ALA A 95 4.92 -9.51 -2.13
C ALA A 95 4.86 -10.33 -3.44
N PRO A 96 5.47 -11.54 -3.53
CA PRO A 96 5.36 -12.32 -4.76
C PRO A 96 3.90 -12.73 -4.99
N PRO A 97 3.50 -12.96 -6.25
CA PRO A 97 2.25 -13.64 -6.54
C PRO A 97 2.35 -15.08 -6.01
N GLU A 98 1.75 -15.35 -4.86
CA GLU A 98 1.73 -16.68 -4.25
C GLU A 98 0.57 -17.50 -4.83
N LEU A 99 0.89 -18.71 -5.32
CA LEU A 99 -0.08 -19.61 -5.92
C LEU A 99 -1.17 -19.99 -4.92
N GLY A 100 -2.39 -19.53 -5.21
CA GLY A 100 -3.59 -19.99 -4.54
C GLY A 100 -3.99 -19.25 -3.27
N LEU A 101 -3.21 -18.28 -2.79
CA LEU A 101 -3.60 -17.45 -1.66
C LEU A 101 -4.66 -16.41 -2.07
N PRO A 102 -5.67 -16.16 -1.22
CA PRO A 102 -6.59 -15.07 -1.44
C PRO A 102 -5.89 -13.70 -1.41
N HIS A 103 -6.18 -12.86 -2.39
CA HIS A 103 -5.73 -11.47 -2.51
C HIS A 103 -6.65 -10.75 -3.49
N ASP A 104 -6.80 -9.44 -3.40
CA ASP A 104 -7.52 -8.64 -4.41
C ASP A 104 -8.99 -9.06 -4.60
N GLY A 105 -9.60 -9.62 -3.54
CA GLY A 105 -10.93 -10.24 -3.60
C GLY A 105 -10.99 -11.54 -4.44
N PHE A 106 -9.86 -12.02 -4.95
CA PHE A 106 -9.72 -13.30 -5.61
C PHE A 106 -9.53 -14.42 -4.60
N TYR A 107 -10.21 -15.54 -4.86
CA TYR A 107 -10.07 -16.81 -4.15
C TYR A 107 -9.69 -17.90 -5.14
N PRO A 108 -8.43 -17.93 -5.63
CA PRO A 108 -8.08 -18.66 -6.85
C PRO A 108 -8.36 -20.16 -6.76
N LEU A 109 -8.06 -20.79 -5.61
CA LEU A 109 -8.27 -22.23 -5.42
C LEU A 109 -9.72 -22.60 -5.12
N GLN A 110 -10.48 -21.71 -4.48
CA GLN A 110 -11.86 -22.01 -4.08
C GLN A 110 -12.78 -22.28 -5.28
N ARG A 111 -12.44 -21.73 -6.46
CA ARG A 111 -13.18 -21.97 -7.71
C ARG A 111 -12.92 -23.36 -8.33
N PHE A 112 -11.90 -24.09 -7.87
CA PHE A 112 -11.57 -25.43 -8.37
C PHE A 112 -12.15 -26.57 -7.51
N VAL A 113 -12.92 -26.24 -6.47
CA VAL A 113 -13.54 -27.24 -5.59
C VAL A 113 -15.05 -27.08 -5.59
N ARG A 114 -15.77 -28.19 -5.39
CA ARG A 114 -17.20 -28.18 -5.09
C ARG A 114 -17.39 -28.17 -3.58
N TRP A 115 -18.00 -27.11 -3.05
CA TRP A 115 -18.42 -27.08 -1.65
C TRP A 115 -19.72 -27.85 -1.51
N VAL A 116 -19.77 -28.79 -0.58
CA VAL A 116 -20.98 -29.49 -0.14
C VAL A 116 -21.08 -29.29 1.36
N ASN A 117 -22.22 -28.81 1.81
CA ASN A 117 -22.53 -28.69 3.23
C ASN A 117 -23.58 -29.77 3.55
N ASP A 118 -23.32 -30.57 4.56
CA ASP A 118 -24.23 -31.62 5.06
C ASP A 118 -24.68 -31.16 6.45
N GLU A 119 -25.87 -30.58 6.50
CA GLU A 119 -26.47 -30.01 7.69
C GLU A 119 -27.71 -30.82 8.05
N GLY A 120 -27.51 -31.88 8.84
CA GLY A 120 -28.60 -32.69 9.40
C GLY A 120 -29.14 -33.78 8.49
#